data_AF-A0A452Z528-F1
#
_entry.id   AF-A0A452Z528-F1
#
_cell.length_a   1.000
_cell.length_b   1.000
_cell.length_c   1.000
_cell.angle_alpha   90.00
_cell.angle_beta   90.00
_cell.angle_gamma   90.00
#
_symmetry.space_group_name_H-M   'P 1'
#
loop_
_entity.id
_entity.type
_entity.pdbx_description
1 polymer ?
#
loop_
_entity_poly.entity_id
_entity_poly.type
_entity_poly.pdbx_seq_one_letter_code
_entity_poly.pdbx_strand_id
1 'polypeptide(L)'
;MFIRTEKENLCLYGYPNETWEVTLPAEEVPPEIPEPALGINFARDGMNEKDWLALVAVHSDSWLLAVSFYFAARFGFDKEARRRLFNMINNLPTIFEVVTGAAKKQIKEKAPNSTHKSNNKPIFKA
;
A
#
# COMPACT_ATOMS: atom_id res chain seq x y z
N MET A 1 -2.77 -9.49 20.74
CA MET A 1 -1.61 -8.97 19.99
C MET A 1 -0.68 -10.15 19.71
N PHE A 2 -0.53 -10.56 18.44
CA PHE A 2 -0.01 -11.89 18.05
C PHE A 2 1.49 -11.95 17.71
N ILE A 3 2.14 -10.80 17.52
CA ILE A 3 3.58 -10.77 17.29
C ILE A 3 4.27 -10.89 18.66
N ARG A 4 5.32 -11.68 18.79
CA ARG A 4 6.19 -11.72 19.98
C ARG A 4 7.62 -11.60 19.49
N THR A 5 8.41 -10.73 20.12
CA THR A 5 9.80 -10.42 19.74
C THR A 5 10.77 -11.55 20.02
N GLU A 6 10.40 -12.50 20.88
CA GLU A 6 11.20 -13.69 21.22
C GLU A 6 11.03 -14.87 20.25
N LYS A 7 10.26 -14.71 19.16
CA LYS A 7 10.10 -15.73 18.11
C LYS A 7 11.14 -15.56 17.00
N GLU A 8 11.37 -16.64 16.26
CA GLU A 8 12.08 -16.66 14.97
C GLU A 8 11.60 -15.55 14.01
N ASN A 9 12.38 -15.24 12.96
CA ASN A 9 12.12 -14.10 12.09
C ASN A 9 10.75 -14.23 11.39
N LEU A 10 9.78 -13.42 11.79
CA LEU A 10 8.41 -13.47 11.28
C LEU A 10 8.22 -12.57 10.05
N CYS A 11 7.28 -12.97 9.21
CA CYS A 11 6.80 -12.28 8.02
C CYS A 11 5.32 -11.93 8.18
N LEU A 12 4.83 -10.91 7.47
CA LEU A 12 3.40 -10.62 7.33
C LEU A 12 2.94 -11.00 5.91
N TYR A 13 2.02 -11.96 5.82
CA TYR A 13 1.39 -12.39 4.58
C TYR A 13 -0.03 -11.86 4.48
N GLY A 14 -0.41 -11.41 3.29
CA GLY A 14 -1.79 -11.11 2.90
C GLY A 14 -2.27 -12.10 1.84
N TYR A 15 -3.50 -12.59 2.00
CA TYR A 15 -4.10 -13.56 1.10
C TYR A 15 -5.21 -12.94 0.25
N PRO A 16 -5.50 -13.50 -0.95
CA PRO A 16 -6.55 -12.97 -1.83
C PRO A 16 -7.96 -12.98 -1.25
N ASN A 17 -8.21 -13.77 -0.20
CA ASN A 17 -9.47 -13.83 0.53
C ASN A 17 -9.60 -12.74 1.61
N GLU A 18 -8.78 -11.69 1.53
CA GLU A 18 -8.75 -10.56 2.47
C GLU A 18 -8.35 -10.94 3.91
N THR A 19 -7.72 -12.10 4.10
CA THR A 19 -7.13 -12.50 5.37
C THR A 19 -5.62 -12.23 5.39
N TRP A 20 -5.03 -12.25 6.58
CA TRP A 20 -3.60 -12.05 6.78
C TRP A 20 -3.09 -13.01 7.84
N GLU A 21 -1.80 -13.33 7.77
CA GLU A 21 -1.12 -14.19 8.73
C GLU A 21 0.27 -13.65 9.06
N VAL A 22 0.67 -13.80 10.32
CA VAL A 22 2.05 -13.58 10.74
C VAL A 22 2.68 -14.94 11.04
N THR A 23 3.56 -15.38 10.15
CA THR A 23 4.17 -16.71 10.19
C THR A 23 5.61 -16.67 9.69
N LEU A 24 6.31 -17.81 9.74
CA LEU A 24 7.67 -17.98 9.25
C LEU A 24 7.71 -17.83 7.71
N PRO A 25 8.88 -17.49 7.13
CA PRO A 25 9.07 -17.53 5.68
C PRO A 25 8.81 -18.94 5.12
N ALA A 26 8.62 -19.04 3.81
CA ALA A 26 8.36 -20.33 3.18
C ALA A 26 9.60 -21.24 3.32
N GLU A 27 9.40 -22.52 3.63
CA GLU A 27 10.52 -23.48 3.72
C GLU A 27 11.02 -23.92 2.33
N GLU A 28 10.23 -23.73 1.28
CA GLU A 28 10.56 -24.16 -0.08
C GLU A 28 11.66 -23.31 -0.73
N VAL A 29 12.60 -23.95 -1.44
CA VAL A 29 13.72 -23.30 -2.12
C VAL A 29 13.78 -23.75 -3.60
N PRO A 30 13.53 -22.86 -4.59
CA PRO A 30 13.10 -21.47 -4.43
C PRO A 30 11.62 -21.37 -4.03
N PRO A 31 11.22 -20.31 -3.30
CA PRO A 31 9.82 -20.08 -2.99
C PRO A 31 9.02 -19.84 -4.27
N GLU A 32 7.75 -20.24 -4.26
CA GLU A 32 6.90 -20.06 -5.44
C GLU A 32 6.73 -18.57 -5.75
N ILE A 33 6.29 -17.76 -4.78
CA ILE A 33 6.03 -16.32 -4.94
C ILE A 33 7.12 -15.47 -4.26
N PRO A 34 7.26 -14.17 -4.60
CA PRO A 34 8.13 -13.26 -3.85
C PRO A 34 7.83 -13.30 -2.36
N GLU A 35 8.86 -13.32 -1.52
CA GLU A 35 8.70 -13.34 -0.07
C GLU A 35 8.54 -11.93 0.51
N PRO A 36 7.72 -11.76 1.56
CA PRO A 36 7.59 -10.50 2.28
C PRO A 36 8.84 -10.21 3.13
N ALA A 37 8.87 -9.02 3.75
CA ALA A 37 9.98 -8.65 4.62
C ALA A 37 10.09 -9.56 5.85
N LEU A 38 11.28 -10.10 6.04
CA LEU A 38 11.62 -11.01 7.14
C LEU A 38 12.01 -10.24 8.40
N GLY A 39 11.55 -10.71 9.56
CA GLY A 39 11.97 -10.19 10.86
C GLY A 39 11.25 -8.91 11.29
N ILE A 40 9.99 -8.71 10.84
CA ILE A 40 9.19 -7.55 11.26
C ILE A 40 9.00 -7.47 12.78
N ASN A 41 9.17 -8.59 13.48
CA ASN A 41 9.06 -8.69 14.93
C ASN A 41 10.25 -8.03 15.66
N PHE A 42 11.47 -7.99 15.13
CA PHE A 42 12.63 -7.47 15.87
C PHE A 42 12.58 -5.97 16.11
N ALA A 43 12.14 -5.21 15.11
CA ALA A 43 12.07 -3.76 15.21
C ALA A 43 10.98 -3.28 16.18
N ARG A 44 10.00 -4.14 16.50
CA ARG A 44 8.77 -3.75 17.21
C ARG A 44 9.03 -3.12 18.58
N ASP A 45 9.85 -3.75 19.41
CA ASP A 45 10.08 -3.26 20.79
C ASP A 45 11.14 -2.14 20.83
N GLY A 46 11.86 -1.92 19.73
CA GLY A 46 12.91 -0.91 19.60
C GLY A 46 12.46 0.43 19.01
N MET A 47 11.18 0.58 18.65
CA MET A 47 10.65 1.79 18.01
C MET A 47 9.23 2.12 18.46
N ASN A 48 8.77 3.35 18.18
CA ASN A 48 7.38 3.73 18.44
C ASN A 48 6.43 2.84 17.62
N GLU A 49 5.31 2.41 18.22
CA GLU A 49 4.34 1.55 17.56
C GLU A 49 3.86 2.10 16.21
N LYS A 50 3.67 3.43 16.10
CA LYS A 50 3.24 4.05 14.84
C LYS A 50 4.32 3.97 13.76
N ASP A 51 5.57 4.19 14.15
CA ASP A 51 6.71 4.10 13.24
C ASP A 51 6.93 2.64 12.81
N TRP A 52 6.72 1.69 13.72
CA TRP A 52 6.76 0.26 13.42
C TRP A 52 5.68 -0.15 12.43
N LEU A 53 4.43 0.26 12.67
CA LEU A 53 3.33 0.01 11.74
C LEU A 53 3.57 0.65 10.37
N ALA A 54 4.15 1.85 10.34
CA ALA A 54 4.53 2.52 9.10
C ALA A 54 5.63 1.76 8.34
N LEU A 55 6.63 1.23 9.05
CA LEU A 55 7.68 0.39 8.48
C LEU A 55 7.10 -0.89 7.86
N VAL A 56 6.27 -1.61 8.62
CA VAL A 56 5.58 -2.82 8.13
C VAL A 56 4.71 -2.50 6.91
N ALA A 57 4.03 -1.36 6.90
CA ALA A 57 3.22 -0.92 5.77
C ALA A 57 4.04 -0.71 4.48
N VAL A 58 5.19 -0.01 4.55
CA VAL A 58 6.06 0.23 3.37
C VAL A 58 6.60 -1.09 2.79
N HIS A 59 6.99 -2.02 3.66
CA HIS A 59 7.44 -3.34 3.23
C HIS A 59 6.30 -4.15 2.61
N SER A 60 5.09 -4.06 3.15
CA SER A 60 3.89 -4.72 2.61
C SER A 60 3.50 -4.16 1.24
N ASP A 61 3.55 -2.84 1.05
CA ASP A 61 3.30 -2.17 -0.24
C ASP A 61 4.27 -2.69 -1.32
N SER A 62 5.56 -2.77 -0.98
CA SER A 62 6.60 -3.27 -1.89
C SER A 62 6.38 -4.74 -2.25
N TRP A 63 6.00 -5.56 -1.27
CA TRP A 63 5.72 -6.97 -1.46
C TRP A 63 4.51 -7.21 -2.36
N LEU A 64 3.40 -6.49 -2.15
CA LEU A 64 2.21 -6.60 -3.01
C LEU A 64 2.50 -6.22 -4.47
N LEU A 65 3.35 -5.20 -4.69
CA LEU A 65 3.80 -4.84 -6.03
C LEU A 65 4.62 -5.97 -6.66
N ALA A 66 5.56 -6.57 -5.91
CA ALA A 66 6.37 -7.70 -6.38
C ALA A 66 5.50 -8.91 -6.75
N VAL A 67 4.56 -9.31 -5.89
CA VAL A 67 3.62 -10.41 -6.14
C VAL A 67 2.76 -10.14 -7.37
N SER A 68 2.23 -8.93 -7.49
CA SER A 68 1.40 -8.53 -8.64
C SER A 68 2.16 -8.65 -9.97
N PHE A 69 3.40 -8.17 -10.01
CA PHE A 69 4.22 -8.20 -11.22
C PHE A 69 4.83 -9.57 -11.52
N TYR A 70 5.04 -10.39 -10.48
CA TYR A 70 5.38 -11.79 -10.63
C TYR A 70 4.28 -12.55 -11.38
N PHE A 71 3.01 -12.39 -10.98
CA PHE A 71 1.88 -13.00 -11.69
C PHE A 71 1.69 -12.39 -13.08
N ALA A 72 1.88 -11.08 -13.24
CA ALA A 72 1.85 -10.45 -14.56
C ALA A 72 2.84 -11.09 -15.53
N ALA A 73 4.07 -11.39 -15.07
CA ALA A 73 5.07 -12.10 -15.87
C ALA A 73 4.62 -13.53 -16.19
N ARG A 74 4.14 -14.30 -15.20
CA ARG A 74 3.66 -15.68 -15.40
C ARG A 74 2.45 -15.77 -16.35
N PHE A 75 1.59 -14.77 -16.36
CA PHE A 75 0.45 -14.69 -17.28
C PHE A 75 0.79 -14.08 -18.64
N GLY A 76 2.06 -13.74 -18.90
CA GLY A 76 2.50 -13.24 -20.20
C GLY A 76 2.04 -11.81 -20.50
N PHE A 77 1.91 -10.95 -19.48
CA PHE A 77 1.50 -9.56 -19.70
C PHE A 77 2.52 -8.81 -20.56
N ASP A 78 2.02 -8.21 -21.64
CA ASP A 78 2.76 -7.27 -22.48
C ASP A 78 2.99 -5.91 -21.77
N LYS A 79 3.66 -4.99 -22.47
CA LYS A 79 3.99 -3.66 -21.94
C LYS A 79 2.73 -2.89 -21.53
N GLU A 80 1.70 -2.92 -22.36
CA GLU A 80 0.45 -2.20 -22.15
C GLU A 80 -0.37 -2.78 -20.99
N ALA A 81 -0.39 -4.10 -20.83
CA ALA A 81 -1.03 -4.81 -19.72
C ALA A 81 -0.33 -4.50 -18.40
N ARG A 82 1.01 -4.53 -18.35
CA ARG A 82 1.78 -4.11 -17.16
C ARG A 82 1.51 -2.66 -16.79
N ARG A 83 1.40 -1.76 -17.77
CA ARG A 83 1.01 -0.36 -17.54
C ARG A 83 -0.39 -0.24 -16.96
N ARG A 84 -1.37 -0.99 -17.48
CA ARG A 84 -2.74 -1.00 -16.94
C ARG A 84 -2.78 -1.51 -15.51
N LEU A 85 -2.09 -2.59 -15.20
CA LEU A 85 -1.96 -3.13 -13.84
C LEU A 85 -1.39 -2.09 -12.87
N PHE A 86 -0.27 -1.45 -13.24
CA PHE A 86 0.35 -0.41 -12.42
C PHE A 86 -0.60 0.76 -12.14
N ASN A 87 -1.35 1.20 -13.15
CA ASN A 87 -2.32 2.27 -12.98
C ASN A 87 -3.47 1.87 -12.05
N MET A 88 -3.95 0.62 -12.12
CA MET A 88 -4.99 0.13 -11.21
C MET A 88 -4.51 0.09 -9.77
N ILE A 89 -3.28 -0.41 -9.53
CA ILE A 89 -2.67 -0.43 -8.20
C ILE A 89 -2.53 1.00 -7.64
N ASN A 90 -1.99 1.94 -8.42
CA ASN A 90 -1.78 3.32 -7.98
C ASN A 90 -3.05 4.18 -7.87
N ASN A 91 -4.21 3.68 -8.29
CA ASN A 91 -5.48 4.35 -8.03
C ASN A 91 -5.98 4.14 -6.60
N LEU A 92 -5.33 3.25 -5.85
CA LEU A 92 -5.59 3.02 -4.43
C LEU A 92 -4.54 3.74 -3.59
N PRO A 93 -4.89 4.22 -2.38
CA PRO A 93 -3.88 4.67 -1.44
C PRO A 93 -3.01 3.48 -1.02
N THR A 94 -1.73 3.74 -0.79
CA THR A 94 -0.84 2.70 -0.27
C THR A 94 -1.22 2.37 1.18
N ILE A 95 -0.81 1.19 1.66
CA ILE A 95 -1.01 0.81 3.07
C ILE A 95 -0.34 1.84 3.97
N PHE A 96 0.87 2.31 3.59
CA PHE A 96 1.56 3.36 4.32
C PHE A 96 0.75 4.67 4.40
N GLU A 97 0.15 5.11 3.29
CA GLU A 97 -0.70 6.32 3.27
C GLU A 97 -1.94 6.18 4.15
N VAL A 98 -2.52 4.97 4.22
CA VAL A 98 -3.66 4.67 5.10
C VAL A 98 -3.24 4.69 6.56
N VAL A 99 -2.16 3.98 6.92
CA VAL A 99 -1.66 3.85 8.29
C VAL A 99 -1.19 5.18 8.86
N THR A 100 -0.53 6.02 8.04
CA THR A 100 -0.07 7.36 8.46
C THR A 100 -1.16 8.43 8.37
N GLY A 101 -2.32 8.11 7.78
CA GLY A 101 -3.41 9.06 7.54
C GLY A 101 -3.15 10.06 6.42
N ALA A 102 -2.09 9.89 5.63
CA ALA A 102 -1.79 10.73 4.46
C ALA A 102 -2.85 10.59 3.35
N ALA A 103 -3.50 9.42 3.23
CA ALA A 103 -4.56 9.18 2.25
C ALA A 103 -5.73 10.18 2.38
N LYS A 104 -6.08 10.57 3.61
CA LYS A 104 -7.15 11.54 3.89
C LYS A 104 -6.78 12.97 3.44
N LYS A 105 -5.48 13.30 3.38
CA LYS A 105 -5.01 14.63 2.93
C LYS A 105 -5.12 14.77 1.41
N GLN A 106 -4.77 13.73 0.66
CA GLN A 106 -4.83 13.77 -0.81
C GLN A 106 -6.25 13.91 -1.36
N ILE A 107 -7.25 13.28 -0.74
CA ILE A 107 -8.67 13.44 -1.12
C ILE A 107 -9.14 14.88 -0.93
N LYS A 108 -8.63 15.56 0.11
CA LYS A 108 -8.97 16.95 0.42
C LYS A 108 -8.32 17.94 -0.56
N GLU A 109 -7.14 17.62 -1.09
CA GLU A 109 -6.43 18.43 -2.09
C GLU A 109 -6.93 18.22 -3.53
N LYS A 110 -7.44 17.02 -3.87
CA LYS A 110 -8.06 16.74 -5.18
C LYS A 110 -9.50 17.24 -5.33
N ALA A 111 -10.12 17.77 -4.28
CA ALA A 111 -11.43 18.41 -4.40
C ALA A 111 -11.30 19.73 -5.21
N PRO A 112 -12.06 19.93 -6.30
CA PRO A 112 -11.99 21.18 -7.04
C PRO A 112 -12.52 22.32 -6.17
N ASN A 113 -11.66 23.31 -5.90
CA ASN A 113 -12.10 24.59 -5.33
C ASN A 113 -13.07 25.27 -6.30
N SER A 114 -14.37 25.01 -6.16
CA SER A 114 -15.41 25.72 -6.89
C SER A 114 -15.69 27.08 -6.21
N THR A 115 -14.85 28.07 -6.46
CA THR A 115 -15.17 29.48 -6.19
C THR A 115 -15.56 30.18 -7.48
N HIS A 116 -16.78 29.92 -7.96
CA HIS A 116 -17.42 30.81 -8.94
C HIS A 116 -17.86 32.10 -8.22
N LYS A 117 -17.02 33.14 -8.25
CA LYS A 117 -17.46 34.52 -7.99
C LYS A 117 -18.16 35.05 -9.24
N SER A 118 -19.50 35.06 -9.22
CA SER A 118 -20.32 35.76 -10.21
C SER A 118 -20.22 37.27 -9.99
N ASN A 119 -19.45 37.96 -10.83
CA ASN A 119 -19.47 39.42 -10.91
C ASN A 119 -20.69 39.88 -11.71
N ASN A 120 -21.80 40.19 -11.03
CA ASN A 120 -22.88 40.98 -11.61
C ASN A 120 -22.42 42.44 -11.69
N LYS A 121 -22.11 42.93 -12.90
CA LYS A 121 -22.09 44.37 -13.19
C LYS A 121 -23.49 44.80 -13.62
N PRO A 122 -24.12 45.80 -12.97
CA PRO A 122 -25.35 46.36 -13.48
C PRO A 122 -25.10 47.59 -14.38
N ILE A 123 -26.22 48.07 -14.94
CA ILE A 123 -26.55 49.41 -15.47
C ILE A 123 -26.06 49.81 -16.89
N PHE A 124 -26.82 50.50 -17.77
CA PHE A 124 -28.06 51.31 -17.67
C PHE A 124 -28.95 51.22 -18.94
N LYS A 125 -30.25 51.50 -18.76
CA LYS A 125 -31.19 51.92 -19.82
C LYS A 125 -31.10 53.45 -20.02
N ALA A 126 -31.06 53.89 -21.28
CA ALA A 126 -31.74 55.07 -21.83
C ALA A 126 -31.79 54.90 -23.35
#